data_AF-A0A087YGI0-F1
#
_entry.id   AF-A0A087YGI0-F1
#
_cell.length_a   1.000
_cell.length_b   1.000
_cell.length_c   1.000
_cell.angle_alpha   90.00
_cell.angle_beta   90.00
_cell.angle_gamma   90.00
#
_symmetry.space_group_name_H-M   'P 1'
#
loop_
_entity.id
_entity.type
_entity.pdbx_description
1 polymer ?
#
loop_
_entity_poly.entity_id
_entity_poly.type
_entity_poly.pdbx_seq_one_letter_code
_entity_poly.pdbx_strand_id
1 'polypeptide(L)'
;ERKSVIVLERQKRKRKHGELNQGEIDAKAFHEKIRSIILEGTKSLVDSAQSLGYLSGETETSKDPLPSQDCRLAALCEMAKELPLVADEEQEWTQSLLTEEGVASHVDLFSQVTENSEAWAAVVPLMGEEYIIPHDTAFLLSDFTRIQPLVQCGRRFDVIVIDPPWENKSVKRSRRYSSLPSSQLKRLPVPLLGSPGCLVVTWVTNRPSHLRFVRDELYPHWGVEVVAEWFWVKVTTSGEFVFPLDSPHKKPYEVLVLGRYRPANDHTSPLQTANVPVEDKRLIVSVPSALHSQKPSLSEVLKLYVGAEAKCLELFARSLQPGWTSWGNEVLKFQHISYFDLEPADTSKAEATEDAAET
;
A
#
# COMPACT_ATOMS: atom_id res chain seq x y z
N GLU A 1 22.24 56.21 13.08
CA GLU A 1 22.86 55.42 12.00
C GLU A 1 21.89 54.34 11.51
N ARG A 2 21.56 54.29 10.22
CA ARG A 2 20.75 53.20 9.63
C ARG A 2 21.69 52.10 9.16
N LYS A 3 21.56 50.88 9.70
CA LYS A 3 22.32 49.71 9.24
C LYS A 3 21.71 49.20 7.93
N SER A 4 22.51 49.21 6.87
CA SER A 4 22.23 48.59 5.57
C SER A 4 22.53 47.08 5.65
N VAL A 5 21.56 46.25 5.31
CA VAL A 5 21.71 44.79 5.17
C VAL A 5 21.77 44.48 3.67
N ILE A 6 22.90 43.94 3.22
CA ILE A 6 23.05 43.46 1.84
C ILE A 6 22.43 42.06 1.78
N VAL A 7 21.27 41.95 1.14
CA VAL A 7 20.67 40.66 0.78
C VAL A 7 21.35 40.19 -0.50
N LEU A 8 22.23 39.19 -0.39
CA LEU A 8 22.78 38.50 -1.56
C LEU A 8 21.69 37.60 -2.15
N GLU A 9 21.07 38.05 -3.25
CA GLU A 9 20.26 37.17 -4.09
C GLU A 9 21.15 36.04 -4.64
N ARG A 10 20.92 34.81 -4.18
CA ARG A 10 21.48 33.61 -4.80
C ARG A 10 20.99 33.51 -6.24
N GLN A 11 21.80 33.95 -7.20
CA GLN A 11 21.59 33.65 -8.61
C GLN A 11 21.56 32.12 -8.79
N LYS A 12 20.37 31.57 -9.06
CA LYS A 12 20.24 30.17 -9.49
C LYS A 12 20.98 30.02 -10.82
N ARG A 13 22.14 29.34 -10.81
CA ARG A 13 22.83 28.94 -12.04
C ARG A 13 21.85 28.19 -12.94
N LYS A 14 21.51 28.77 -14.09
CA LYS A 14 20.83 28.07 -15.18
C LYS A 14 21.79 26.96 -15.65
N ARG A 15 21.33 25.72 -15.53
CA ARG A 15 22.11 24.53 -15.88
C ARG A 15 22.31 24.49 -17.40
N LYS A 16 23.54 24.20 -17.88
CA LYS A 16 23.78 23.91 -19.30
C LYS A 16 22.90 22.71 -19.68
N HIS A 17 22.14 22.86 -20.75
CA HIS A 17 20.97 22.04 -21.11
C HIS A 17 21.30 20.59 -21.58
N GLY A 18 22.43 20.00 -21.15
CA GLY A 18 22.87 18.68 -21.65
C GLY A 18 23.59 17.76 -20.66
N GLU A 19 24.01 18.22 -19.48
CA GLU A 19 24.71 17.37 -18.52
C GLU A 19 23.74 16.74 -17.51
N LEU A 20 23.60 15.42 -17.57
CA LEU A 20 22.82 14.62 -16.61
C LEU A 20 23.37 14.82 -15.18
N ASN A 21 22.49 14.85 -14.18
CA ASN A 21 22.93 14.82 -12.77
C ASN A 21 23.23 13.38 -12.36
N GLN A 22 23.93 13.21 -11.24
CA GLN A 22 24.22 11.90 -10.68
C GLN A 22 22.97 11.03 -10.54
N GLY A 23 21.84 11.58 -10.10
CA GLY A 23 20.59 10.81 -9.99
C GLY A 23 20.02 10.35 -11.34
N GLU A 24 20.22 11.11 -12.42
CA GLU A 24 19.85 10.70 -13.77
C GLU A 24 20.81 9.63 -14.33
N ILE A 25 22.09 9.75 -14.03
CA ILE A 25 23.11 8.74 -14.38
C ILE A 25 22.81 7.42 -13.67
N ASP A 26 22.57 7.47 -12.35
CA ASP A 26 22.20 6.29 -11.55
C ASP A 26 20.92 5.64 -12.05
N ALA A 27 19.90 6.45 -12.41
CA ALA A 27 18.63 5.95 -12.93
C ALA A 27 18.81 5.26 -14.29
N LYS A 28 19.66 5.81 -15.15
CA LYS A 28 20.00 5.22 -16.44
C LYS A 28 20.74 3.90 -16.27
N ALA A 29 21.77 3.86 -15.42
CA ALA A 29 22.52 2.64 -15.13
C ALA A 29 21.64 1.53 -14.53
N PHE A 30 20.75 1.89 -13.60
CA PHE A 30 19.77 0.95 -13.05
C PHE A 30 18.82 0.41 -14.12
N HIS A 31 18.29 1.30 -14.99
CA HIS A 31 17.42 0.90 -16.07
C HIS A 31 18.11 -0.06 -17.05
N GLU A 32 19.34 0.25 -17.47
CA GLU A 32 20.13 -0.60 -18.37
C GLU A 32 20.36 -2.01 -17.79
N LYS A 33 20.57 -2.11 -16.47
CA LYS A 33 20.74 -3.40 -15.78
C LYS A 33 19.50 -4.30 -15.87
N ILE A 34 18.29 -3.73 -15.88
CA ILE A 34 17.03 -4.50 -15.82
C ILE A 34 16.27 -4.50 -17.15
N ARG A 35 16.73 -3.74 -18.15
CA ARG A 35 16.01 -3.49 -19.40
C ARG A 35 15.63 -4.77 -20.14
N SER A 36 16.58 -5.69 -20.33
CA SER A 36 16.34 -6.94 -21.06
C SER A 36 15.31 -7.81 -20.33
N ILE A 37 15.44 -7.93 -19.01
CA ILE A 37 14.52 -8.69 -18.16
C ILE A 37 13.09 -8.16 -18.30
N ILE A 38 12.91 -6.83 -18.20
CA ILE A 38 11.60 -6.20 -18.36
C ILE A 38 11.06 -6.45 -19.77
N LEU A 39 11.87 -6.22 -20.81
CA LEU A 39 11.42 -6.36 -22.20
C LEU A 39 11.01 -7.80 -22.53
N GLU A 40 11.89 -8.76 -22.27
CA GLU A 40 11.70 -10.17 -22.62
C GLU A 40 10.64 -10.83 -21.72
N GLY A 41 10.70 -10.56 -20.42
CA GLY A 41 9.74 -11.09 -19.47
C GLY A 41 8.34 -10.52 -19.64
N THR A 42 8.19 -9.23 -19.95
CA THR A 42 6.88 -8.66 -20.29
C THR A 42 6.35 -9.29 -21.57
N LYS A 43 7.16 -9.45 -22.61
CA LYS A 43 6.72 -10.14 -23.83
C LYS A 43 6.18 -11.54 -23.52
N SER A 44 6.94 -12.34 -22.78
CA SER A 44 6.52 -13.71 -22.41
C SER A 44 5.21 -13.73 -21.61
N LEU A 45 5.04 -12.82 -20.65
CA LEU A 45 3.83 -12.76 -19.82
C LEU A 45 2.63 -12.23 -20.61
N VAL A 46 2.83 -11.27 -21.50
CA VAL A 46 1.78 -10.73 -22.39
C VAL A 46 1.33 -11.80 -23.38
N ASP A 47 2.25 -12.51 -24.03
CA ASP A 47 1.92 -13.60 -24.96
C ASP A 47 1.06 -14.67 -24.26
N SER A 48 1.44 -15.05 -23.04
CA SER A 48 0.66 -15.99 -22.22
C SER A 48 -0.71 -15.41 -21.83
N ALA A 49 -0.77 -14.15 -21.39
CA ALA A 49 -2.02 -13.51 -20.97
C ALA A 49 -3.01 -13.35 -22.13
N GLN A 50 -2.52 -13.02 -23.33
CA GLN A 50 -3.32 -12.96 -24.56
C GLN A 50 -3.85 -14.34 -24.95
N SER A 51 -3.03 -15.39 -24.85
CA SER A 51 -3.47 -16.77 -25.14
C SER A 51 -4.58 -17.26 -24.18
N LEU A 52 -4.62 -16.73 -22.96
CA LEU A 52 -5.62 -17.02 -21.94
C LEU A 52 -6.81 -16.05 -21.96
N GLY A 53 -6.79 -15.04 -22.85
CA GLY A 53 -7.87 -14.05 -22.99
C GLY A 53 -7.88 -12.93 -21.93
N TYR A 54 -6.85 -12.82 -21.10
CA TYR A 54 -6.75 -11.74 -20.09
C TYR A 54 -6.42 -10.37 -20.69
N LEU A 55 -5.84 -10.33 -21.89
CA LEU A 55 -5.50 -9.11 -22.62
C LEU A 55 -6.11 -9.19 -24.03
N SER A 56 -7.33 -8.67 -24.18
CA SER A 56 -8.08 -8.72 -25.44
C SER A 56 -7.94 -7.45 -26.30
N GLY A 57 -7.39 -6.36 -25.75
CA GLY A 57 -7.37 -5.04 -26.39
C GLY A 57 -8.72 -4.31 -26.35
N GLU A 58 -9.77 -4.94 -25.81
CA GLU A 58 -11.06 -4.30 -25.64
C GLU A 58 -10.98 -3.25 -24.53
N THR A 59 -11.68 -2.13 -24.73
CA THR A 59 -11.80 -1.09 -23.70
C THR A 59 -13.22 -1.20 -23.18
N GLU A 60 -13.41 -1.68 -21.96
CA GLU A 60 -14.72 -1.58 -21.33
C GLU A 60 -15.06 -0.11 -21.13
N THR A 61 -16.00 0.39 -21.94
CA THR A 61 -16.50 1.75 -21.82
C THR A 61 -17.55 1.79 -20.71
N SER A 62 -17.13 1.76 -19.44
CA SER A 62 -18.03 2.22 -18.38
C SER A 62 -18.23 3.72 -18.58
N LYS A 63 -19.47 4.13 -18.80
CA LYS A 63 -19.83 5.54 -19.08
C LYS A 63 -19.93 6.38 -17.82
N ASP A 64 -19.86 5.75 -16.64
CA ASP A 64 -20.05 6.45 -15.39
C ASP A 64 -18.78 7.22 -15.01
N PRO A 65 -18.91 8.51 -14.66
CA PRO A 65 -17.78 9.29 -14.24
C PRO A 65 -17.16 8.66 -12.99
N LEU A 66 -15.82 8.51 -13.01
CA LEU A 66 -15.07 8.08 -11.84
C LEU A 66 -15.47 8.92 -10.62
N PRO A 67 -15.67 8.31 -9.45
CA PRO A 67 -16.01 9.02 -8.23
C PRO A 67 -15.02 10.16 -7.94
N SER A 68 -15.54 11.27 -7.41
CA SER A 68 -14.73 12.42 -7.02
C SER A 68 -13.56 11.99 -6.12
N GLN A 69 -12.34 12.40 -6.47
CA GLN A 69 -11.13 12.03 -5.73
C GLN A 69 -10.94 12.79 -4.40
N ASP A 70 -11.84 13.73 -4.06
CA ASP A 70 -11.73 14.55 -2.85
C ASP A 70 -12.18 13.77 -1.61
N CYS A 71 -11.35 12.83 -1.19
CA CYS A 71 -11.52 12.05 0.02
C CYS A 71 -11.25 12.92 1.26
N ARG A 72 -12.26 13.12 2.13
CA ARG A 72 -12.14 13.92 3.36
C ARG A 72 -11.44 13.18 4.51
N LEU A 73 -11.11 11.89 4.35
CA LEU A 73 -10.46 11.06 5.38
C LEU A 73 -9.11 11.63 5.84
N ALA A 74 -8.31 12.18 4.92
CA ALA A 74 -7.03 12.79 5.30
C ALA A 74 -7.22 14.02 6.19
N ALA A 75 -8.22 14.87 5.90
CA ALA A 75 -8.56 16.02 6.73
C ALA A 75 -9.08 15.60 8.11
N LEU A 76 -9.84 14.50 8.14
CA LEU A 76 -10.33 13.89 9.38
C LEU A 76 -9.17 13.41 10.26
N CYS A 77 -8.13 12.79 9.69
CA CYS A 77 -6.92 12.43 10.42
C CYS A 77 -6.19 13.66 10.98
N GLU A 78 -6.10 14.76 10.21
CA GLU A 78 -5.51 16.02 10.72
C GLU A 78 -6.30 16.57 11.91
N MET A 79 -7.63 16.52 11.89
CA MET A 79 -8.46 16.91 13.04
C MET A 79 -8.24 15.97 14.23
N ALA A 80 -8.11 14.66 13.97
CA ALA A 80 -7.92 13.64 15.00
C ALA A 80 -6.58 13.76 15.75
N LYS A 81 -5.61 14.53 15.24
CA LYS A 81 -4.34 14.83 15.95
C LYS A 81 -4.53 15.75 17.15
N GLU A 82 -5.55 16.60 17.12
CA GLU A 82 -5.86 17.54 18.19
C GLU A 82 -6.64 16.88 19.34
N LEU A 83 -7.08 15.64 19.14
CA LEU A 83 -7.73 14.87 20.19
C LEU A 83 -6.69 14.50 21.26
N PRO A 84 -7.03 14.61 22.56
CA PRO A 84 -6.14 14.19 23.64
C PRO A 84 -5.70 12.73 23.43
N LEU A 85 -4.40 12.47 23.59
CA LEU A 85 -3.93 11.10 23.76
C LEU A 85 -4.53 10.59 25.06
N VAL A 86 -5.49 9.67 24.98
CA VAL A 86 -6.05 9.02 26.16
C VAL A 86 -4.91 8.22 26.78
N ALA A 87 -4.41 8.69 27.91
CA ALA A 87 -3.43 7.99 28.71
C ALA A 87 -4.21 7.14 29.67
N ASP A 88 -4.42 5.85 29.38
CA ASP A 88 -4.78 4.89 30.42
C ASP A 88 -4.48 3.43 30.04
N GLU A 89 -4.15 2.67 31.08
CA GLU A 89 -3.65 1.28 31.06
C GLU A 89 -4.77 0.23 30.87
N GLU A 90 -6.03 0.65 30.74
CA GLU A 90 -7.22 -0.23 30.63
C GLU A 90 -7.95 -0.14 29.27
N GLN A 91 -7.36 0.50 28.25
CA GLN A 91 -8.02 0.69 26.96
C GLN A 91 -7.98 -0.57 26.07
N GLU A 92 -9.14 -0.99 25.55
CA GLU A 92 -9.21 -1.94 24.42
C GLU A 92 -8.65 -1.29 23.14
N TRP A 93 -7.70 -1.97 22.50
CA TRP A 93 -7.01 -1.49 21.28
C TRP A 93 -7.68 -1.98 19.99
N THR A 94 -8.72 -2.79 20.12
CA THR A 94 -9.47 -3.42 19.03
C THR A 94 -10.95 -3.28 19.32
N GLN A 95 -11.74 -3.01 18.29
CA GLN A 95 -13.21 -3.02 18.36
C GLN A 95 -13.78 -3.82 17.19
N SER A 96 -14.89 -4.50 17.45
CA SER A 96 -15.71 -5.08 16.39
C SER A 96 -16.52 -4.00 15.69
N LEU A 97 -16.59 -4.05 14.36
CA LEU A 97 -17.42 -3.17 13.57
C LEU A 97 -18.92 -3.45 13.78
N LEU A 98 -19.27 -4.71 14.00
CA LEU A 98 -20.64 -5.15 14.24
C LEU A 98 -20.81 -5.59 15.69
N THR A 99 -21.96 -5.24 16.25
CA THR A 99 -22.46 -5.71 17.55
C THR A 99 -23.68 -6.61 17.32
N GLU A 100 -24.21 -7.24 18.37
CA GLU A 100 -25.43 -8.05 18.31
C GLU A 100 -26.65 -7.28 17.74
N GLU A 101 -26.61 -5.95 17.75
CA GLU A 101 -27.67 -5.06 17.26
C GLU A 101 -27.42 -4.51 15.83
N GLY A 102 -26.34 -4.91 15.14
CA GLY A 102 -25.97 -4.47 13.79
C GLY A 102 -24.67 -3.68 13.75
N VAL A 103 -24.54 -2.69 12.84
CA VAL A 103 -23.35 -1.83 12.76
C VAL A 103 -23.27 -0.96 14.01
N ALA A 104 -22.12 -0.96 14.69
CA ALA A 104 -21.94 -0.17 15.91
C ALA A 104 -22.27 1.32 15.66
N SER A 105 -23.13 1.89 16.51
CA SER A 105 -23.64 3.27 16.36
C SER A 105 -22.56 4.34 16.49
N HIS A 106 -21.44 4.02 17.14
CA HIS A 106 -20.26 4.87 17.28
C HIS A 106 -18.98 4.05 17.15
N VAL A 107 -18.35 4.06 15.96
CA VAL A 107 -17.06 3.40 15.72
C VAL A 107 -15.93 4.41 15.95
N ASP A 108 -15.02 4.16 16.91
CA ASP A 108 -13.83 4.99 17.12
C ASP A 108 -12.73 4.63 16.12
N LEU A 109 -12.79 5.20 14.92
CA LEU A 109 -11.88 4.84 13.83
C LEU A 109 -10.40 5.24 14.06
N PHE A 110 -10.09 6.06 15.08
CA PHE A 110 -8.77 6.68 15.22
C PHE A 110 -7.93 6.12 16.36
N SER A 111 -8.59 5.67 17.43
CA SER A 111 -7.89 5.25 18.65
C SER A 111 -7.84 3.73 18.80
N GLN A 112 -8.57 2.99 17.98
CA GLN A 112 -8.65 1.53 18.04
C GLN A 112 -8.61 0.93 16.64
N VAL A 113 -8.09 -0.29 16.54
CA VAL A 113 -8.17 -1.09 15.31
C VAL A 113 -9.60 -1.59 15.16
N THR A 114 -10.28 -1.20 14.08
CA THR A 114 -11.62 -1.65 13.75
C THR A 114 -11.56 -2.95 12.97
N GLU A 115 -12.37 -3.95 13.35
CA GLU A 115 -12.37 -5.27 12.75
C GLU A 115 -13.75 -5.65 12.23
N ASN A 116 -13.82 -6.09 10.97
CA ASN A 116 -14.95 -6.86 10.48
C ASN A 116 -14.55 -8.33 10.43
N SER A 117 -14.94 -9.09 11.46
CA SER A 117 -14.66 -10.53 11.57
C SER A 117 -15.80 -11.39 11.02
N GLU A 118 -16.82 -10.78 10.43
CA GLU A 118 -17.91 -11.51 9.80
C GLU A 118 -17.49 -12.12 8.46
N ALA A 119 -18.22 -13.13 8.02
CA ALA A 119 -18.06 -13.75 6.70
C ALA A 119 -18.64 -12.91 5.53
N TRP A 120 -19.13 -11.70 5.80
CA TRP A 120 -19.77 -10.83 4.81
C TRP A 120 -19.31 -9.37 4.94
N ALA A 121 -19.51 -8.59 3.88
CA ALA A 121 -19.10 -7.19 3.84
C ALA A 121 -20.15 -6.27 4.48
N ALA A 122 -19.74 -5.40 5.39
CA ALA A 122 -20.62 -4.45 6.07
C ALA A 122 -20.63 -3.08 5.38
N VAL A 123 -21.79 -2.43 5.33
CA VAL A 123 -21.91 -1.03 4.91
C VAL A 123 -21.89 -0.14 6.15
N VAL A 124 -20.96 0.82 6.19
CA VAL A 124 -20.72 1.68 7.34
C VAL A 124 -20.91 3.15 6.94
N PRO A 125 -21.83 3.88 7.59
CA PRO A 125 -21.98 5.31 7.38
C PRO A 125 -20.86 6.07 8.11
N LEU A 126 -20.07 6.84 7.37
CA LEU A 126 -18.99 7.67 7.91
C LEU A 126 -19.00 9.06 7.25
N MET A 127 -19.08 10.11 8.06
CA MET A 127 -19.09 11.51 7.61
C MET A 127 -20.22 11.83 6.60
N GLY A 128 -21.34 11.11 6.67
CA GLY A 128 -22.48 11.29 5.75
C GLY A 128 -22.33 10.58 4.40
N GLU A 129 -21.29 9.75 4.24
CA GLU A 129 -21.08 8.89 3.08
C GLU A 129 -21.06 7.42 3.52
N GLU A 130 -21.24 6.49 2.58
CA GLU A 130 -21.27 5.05 2.87
C GLU A 130 -20.00 4.35 2.37
N TYR A 131 -19.45 3.48 3.22
CA TYR A 131 -18.24 2.71 2.94
C TYR A 131 -18.48 1.22 3.13
N ILE A 132 -17.95 0.40 2.23
CA ILE A 132 -18.01 -1.06 2.28
C ILE A 132 -16.75 -1.61 2.94
N ILE A 133 -16.93 -2.23 4.10
CA ILE A 133 -15.87 -2.91 4.84
C ILE A 133 -15.96 -4.41 4.52
N PRO A 134 -14.98 -4.99 3.81
CA PRO A 134 -15.02 -6.41 3.44
C PRO A 134 -14.96 -7.32 4.68
N HIS A 135 -15.37 -8.56 4.49
CA HIS A 135 -15.22 -9.64 5.47
C HIS A 135 -13.75 -9.87 5.85
N ASP A 136 -13.52 -10.40 7.05
CA ASP A 136 -12.19 -10.75 7.58
C ASP A 136 -11.15 -9.63 7.43
N THR A 137 -11.54 -8.38 7.70
CA THR A 137 -10.62 -7.23 7.61
C THR A 137 -10.41 -6.57 8.95
N ALA A 138 -9.22 -5.99 9.14
CA ALA A 138 -8.94 -5.09 10.26
C ALA A 138 -8.33 -3.81 9.72
N PHE A 139 -8.60 -2.66 10.32
CA PHE A 139 -7.97 -1.42 9.89
C PHE A 139 -7.86 -0.38 10.99
N LEU A 140 -6.91 0.56 10.80
CA LEU A 140 -6.75 1.72 11.65
C LEU A 140 -6.60 2.99 10.79
N LEU A 141 -7.54 3.91 10.94
CA LEU A 141 -7.51 5.22 10.29
C LEU A 141 -6.75 6.20 11.17
N SER A 142 -5.44 6.29 10.99
CA SER A 142 -4.63 7.24 11.74
C SER A 142 -3.38 7.66 10.97
N ASP A 143 -2.74 8.73 11.43
CA ASP A 143 -1.41 9.11 10.95
C ASP A 143 -0.29 8.52 11.82
N PHE A 144 0.95 8.69 11.37
CA PHE A 144 2.14 8.10 12.01
C PHE A 144 2.29 8.48 13.50
N THR A 145 1.76 9.61 13.95
CA THR A 145 1.79 10.04 15.36
C THR A 145 0.89 9.20 16.24
N ARG A 146 -0.11 8.53 15.66
CA ARG A 146 -1.14 7.74 16.35
C ARG A 146 -1.18 6.29 15.84
N ILE A 147 -0.03 5.72 15.50
CA ILE A 147 0.09 4.31 15.06
C ILE A 147 0.09 3.32 16.25
N GLN A 148 0.19 3.79 17.50
CA GLN A 148 0.32 2.94 18.69
C GLN A 148 -0.76 1.85 18.83
N PRO A 149 -2.06 2.09 18.53
CA PRO A 149 -3.09 1.04 18.64
C PRO A 149 -2.76 -0.21 17.80
N LEU A 150 -2.13 -0.03 16.63
CA LEU A 150 -1.70 -1.13 15.77
C LEU A 150 -0.60 -1.99 16.41
N VAL A 151 0.21 -1.40 17.28
CA VAL A 151 1.24 -2.13 18.05
C VAL A 151 0.64 -2.76 19.30
N GLN A 152 -0.24 -2.03 19.98
CA GLN A 152 -0.81 -2.42 21.28
C GLN A 152 -1.89 -3.50 21.16
N CYS A 153 -2.52 -3.67 19.99
CA CYS A 153 -3.40 -4.82 19.73
C CYS A 153 -2.66 -6.18 19.74
N GLY A 154 -1.33 -6.19 19.88
CA GLY A 154 -0.54 -7.40 20.12
C GLY A 154 -0.37 -8.29 18.88
N ARG A 155 -0.92 -7.91 17.72
CA ARG A 155 -0.80 -8.67 16.48
C ARG A 155 0.65 -8.62 15.96
N ARG A 156 1.09 -9.73 15.38
CA ARG A 156 2.33 -9.85 14.61
C ARG A 156 1.98 -10.37 13.22
N PHE A 157 2.74 -9.92 12.23
CA PHE A 157 2.47 -10.15 10.82
C PHE A 157 3.59 -10.93 10.16
N ASP A 158 3.22 -11.86 9.29
CA ASP A 158 4.13 -12.66 8.48
C ASP A 158 4.49 -11.94 7.17
N VAL A 159 3.63 -11.00 6.73
CA VAL A 159 3.84 -10.10 5.61
C VAL A 159 3.52 -8.67 6.02
N ILE A 160 4.41 -7.73 5.68
CA ILE A 160 4.16 -6.30 5.76
C ILE A 160 4.41 -5.66 4.39
N VAL A 161 3.35 -5.18 3.74
CA VAL A 161 3.44 -4.39 2.49
C VAL A 161 3.39 -2.91 2.85
N ILE A 162 4.25 -2.11 2.22
CA ILE A 162 4.40 -0.68 2.50
C ILE A 162 4.35 0.09 1.17
N ASP A 163 3.43 1.04 1.02
CA ASP A 163 3.39 1.98 -0.12
C ASP A 163 3.58 3.43 0.35
N PRO A 164 4.82 3.85 0.70
CA PRO A 164 5.04 5.17 1.26
C PRO A 164 4.61 6.30 0.32
N PRO A 165 4.11 7.43 0.87
CA PRO A 165 3.83 8.64 0.10
C PRO A 165 5.15 9.35 -0.27
N TRP A 166 5.93 8.74 -1.17
CA TRP A 166 7.27 9.20 -1.57
C TRP A 166 7.26 10.66 -2.01
N GLU A 167 8.23 11.44 -1.52
CA GLU A 167 8.33 12.84 -1.87
C GLU A 167 8.43 13.03 -3.39
N ASN A 168 7.53 13.82 -3.98
CA ASN A 168 7.57 14.12 -5.40
C ASN A 168 7.57 15.63 -5.64
N LYS A 169 8.52 16.13 -6.45
CA LYS A 169 8.62 17.55 -6.84
C LYS A 169 7.33 18.08 -7.51
N SER A 170 6.52 17.24 -8.16
CA SER A 170 5.19 17.64 -8.67
C SER A 170 4.17 17.81 -7.54
N VAL A 171 4.11 16.86 -6.61
CA VAL A 171 3.20 16.88 -5.45
C VAL A 171 3.56 18.00 -4.47
N LYS A 172 4.86 18.27 -4.26
CA LYS A 172 5.32 19.43 -3.46
C LYS A 172 4.80 20.78 -3.99
N ARG A 173 4.47 20.88 -5.29
CA ARG A 173 3.88 22.09 -5.88
C ARG A 173 2.36 22.19 -5.71
N SER A 174 1.66 21.08 -5.45
CA SER A 174 0.19 21.09 -5.29
C SER A 174 -0.27 21.42 -3.87
N ARG A 175 0.62 21.44 -2.86
CA ARG A 175 0.31 21.74 -1.44
C ARG A 175 -0.76 20.85 -0.79
N ARG A 176 -1.26 19.81 -1.47
CA ARG A 176 -2.38 18.97 -0.99
C ARG A 176 -2.01 18.01 0.14
N TYR A 177 -0.71 17.75 0.37
CA TYR A 177 -0.23 16.95 1.51
C TYR A 177 1.05 17.57 2.10
N SER A 178 1.18 17.51 3.42
CA SER A 178 2.48 17.73 4.08
C SER A 178 3.44 16.63 3.60
N SER A 179 4.56 17.03 3.00
CA SER A 179 5.54 16.08 2.47
C SER A 179 6.15 15.30 3.64
N LEU A 180 5.94 13.97 3.69
CA LEU A 180 6.59 13.10 4.67
C LEU A 180 8.06 12.91 4.25
N PRO A 181 9.05 13.47 4.99
CA PRO A 181 10.45 13.23 4.67
C PRO A 181 10.75 11.73 4.79
N SER A 182 11.51 11.16 3.87
CA SER A 182 11.81 9.72 3.87
C SER A 182 12.39 9.24 5.21
N SER A 183 13.16 10.08 5.91
CA SER A 183 13.70 9.77 7.24
C SER A 183 12.63 9.49 8.30
N GLN A 184 11.43 10.07 8.17
CA GLN A 184 10.33 9.82 9.09
C GLN A 184 9.77 8.40 8.96
N LEU A 185 9.99 7.71 7.83
CA LEU A 185 9.59 6.31 7.66
C LEU A 185 10.26 5.41 8.69
N LYS A 186 11.49 5.72 9.13
CA LYS A 186 12.20 4.96 10.17
C LYS A 186 11.41 4.84 11.47
N ARG A 187 10.49 5.77 11.76
CA ARG A 187 9.62 5.74 12.95
C ARG A 187 8.50 4.70 12.88
N LEU A 188 8.23 4.10 11.71
CA LEU A 188 7.27 3.01 11.65
C LEU A 188 7.77 1.83 12.51
N PRO A 189 6.90 1.25 13.34
CA PRO A 189 7.30 0.22 14.30
C PRO A 189 7.38 -1.16 13.64
N VAL A 190 7.98 -1.28 12.45
CA VAL A 190 8.11 -2.56 11.72
C VAL A 190 8.73 -3.67 12.59
N PRO A 191 9.79 -3.43 13.41
CA PRO A 191 10.32 -4.45 14.31
C PRO A 191 9.35 -4.91 15.41
N LEU A 192 8.34 -4.09 15.75
CA LEU A 192 7.30 -4.45 16.72
C LEU A 192 6.09 -5.10 16.05
N LEU A 193 5.96 -5.01 14.73
CA LEU A 193 4.82 -5.53 13.98
C LEU A 193 5.16 -6.85 13.27
N GLY A 194 6.39 -7.04 12.80
CA GLY A 194 6.80 -8.24 12.08
C GLY A 194 7.06 -9.43 12.99
N SER A 195 6.49 -10.60 12.66
CA SER A 195 6.95 -11.89 13.17
C SER A 195 8.41 -12.14 12.75
N PRO A 196 9.21 -12.91 13.51
CA PRO A 196 10.50 -13.39 13.04
C PRO A 196 10.38 -14.02 11.64
N GLY A 197 11.22 -13.61 10.68
CA GLY A 197 11.13 -14.06 9.28
C GLY A 197 10.06 -13.37 8.44
N CYS A 198 9.34 -12.37 8.97
CA CYS A 198 8.34 -11.58 8.25
C CYS A 198 8.89 -11.07 6.91
N LEU A 199 8.11 -11.27 5.84
CA LEU A 199 8.41 -10.72 4.52
C LEU A 199 7.94 -9.26 4.47
N VAL A 200 8.89 -8.35 4.42
CA VAL A 200 8.64 -6.91 4.26
C VAL A 200 8.79 -6.55 2.79
N VAL A 201 7.74 -5.96 2.22
CA VAL A 201 7.67 -5.57 0.81
C VAL A 201 7.42 -4.07 0.74
N THR A 202 8.27 -3.32 0.04
CA THR A 202 8.13 -1.87 -0.07
C THR A 202 8.05 -1.45 -1.53
N TRP A 203 6.95 -0.79 -1.90
CA TRP A 203 6.81 -0.12 -3.18
C TRP A 203 7.75 1.08 -3.25
N VAL A 204 8.53 1.17 -4.32
CA VAL A 204 9.50 2.25 -4.54
C VAL A 204 9.33 2.84 -5.94
N THR A 205 9.20 4.17 -5.98
CA THR A 205 9.25 4.91 -7.24
C THR A 205 10.59 4.74 -7.96
N ASN A 206 10.67 4.96 -9.27
CA ASN A 206 11.92 4.85 -10.05
C ASN A 206 12.98 5.95 -9.77
N ARG A 207 12.99 6.52 -8.57
CA ARG A 207 14.05 7.43 -8.12
C ARG A 207 15.13 6.63 -7.40
N PRO A 208 16.38 6.62 -7.90
CA PRO A 208 17.48 5.88 -7.28
C PRO A 208 17.72 6.23 -5.82
N SER A 209 17.45 7.49 -5.43
CA SER A 209 17.58 7.92 -4.03
C SER A 209 16.62 7.21 -3.08
N HIS A 210 15.38 6.92 -3.52
CA HIS A 210 14.43 6.18 -2.69
C HIS A 210 14.80 4.69 -2.61
N LEU A 211 15.27 4.12 -3.73
CA LEU A 211 15.75 2.73 -3.76
C LEU A 211 16.93 2.53 -2.80
N ARG A 212 17.95 3.40 -2.88
CA ARG A 212 19.08 3.39 -1.94
C ARG A 212 18.64 3.61 -0.49
N PHE A 213 17.74 4.56 -0.25
CA PHE A 213 17.23 4.80 1.10
C PHE A 213 16.56 3.54 1.68
N VAL A 214 15.71 2.84 0.91
CA VAL A 214 15.07 1.61 1.41
C VAL A 214 16.13 0.54 1.70
N ARG A 215 17.01 0.26 0.74
CA ARG A 215 18.00 -0.83 0.82
C ARG A 215 19.10 -0.59 1.85
N ASP A 216 19.65 0.62 1.86
CA ASP A 216 20.92 0.91 2.54
C ASP A 216 20.70 1.60 3.90
N GLU A 217 19.49 2.13 4.15
CA GLU A 217 19.18 2.83 5.40
C GLU A 217 17.96 2.31 6.15
N LEU A 218 16.82 2.16 5.47
CA LEU A 218 15.54 1.85 6.11
C LEU A 218 15.50 0.40 6.58
N TYR A 219 15.82 -0.55 5.69
CA TYR A 219 15.81 -1.97 6.00
C TYR A 219 16.85 -2.33 7.07
N PRO A 220 18.12 -1.89 6.98
CA PRO A 220 19.09 -2.09 8.04
C PRO A 220 18.64 -1.49 9.39
N HIS A 221 17.99 -0.31 9.38
CA HIS A 221 17.46 0.29 10.60
C HIS A 221 16.39 -0.57 11.29
N TRP A 222 15.57 -1.29 10.51
CA TRP A 222 14.57 -2.21 11.03
C TRP A 222 15.08 -3.63 11.27
N GLY A 223 16.34 -3.95 10.97
CA GLY A 223 16.82 -5.34 11.00
C GLY A 223 16.21 -6.21 9.90
N VAL A 224 15.88 -5.62 8.76
CA VAL A 224 15.38 -6.32 7.56
C VAL A 224 16.55 -6.54 6.61
N GLU A 225 16.75 -7.79 6.18
CA GLU A 225 17.74 -8.14 5.16
C GLU A 225 17.06 -8.11 3.78
N VAL A 226 17.62 -7.37 2.80
CA VAL A 226 17.10 -7.36 1.43
C VAL A 226 17.31 -8.74 0.79
N VAL A 227 16.25 -9.34 0.25
CA VAL A 227 16.29 -10.67 -0.38
C VAL A 227 16.04 -10.63 -1.89
N ALA A 228 15.25 -9.67 -2.39
CA ALA A 228 14.92 -9.57 -3.81
C ALA A 228 14.47 -8.14 -4.22
N GLU A 229 14.55 -7.85 -5.52
CA GLU A 229 13.84 -6.76 -6.17
C GLU A 229 12.85 -7.30 -7.19
N TRP A 230 11.58 -6.91 -7.11
CA TRP A 230 10.57 -7.24 -8.11
C TRP A 230 10.15 -6.00 -8.89
N PHE A 231 9.47 -6.22 -10.01
CA PHE A 231 9.03 -5.13 -10.89
C PHE A 231 7.56 -5.30 -11.28
N TRP A 232 6.74 -4.29 -10.96
CA TRP A 232 5.41 -4.18 -11.53
C TRP A 232 5.48 -3.42 -12.84
N VAL A 233 5.21 -4.09 -13.95
CA VAL A 233 5.14 -3.52 -15.29
C VAL A 233 3.69 -3.22 -15.66
N LYS A 234 3.49 -2.03 -16.21
CA LYS A 234 2.20 -1.47 -16.61
C LYS A 234 2.04 -1.59 -18.11
N VAL A 235 1.01 -2.32 -18.53
CA VAL A 235 0.64 -2.50 -19.93
C VAL A 235 -0.77 -2.00 -20.20
N THR A 236 -1.11 -1.78 -21.46
CA THR A 236 -2.47 -1.53 -21.94
C THR A 236 -3.27 -2.84 -21.97
N THR A 237 -4.57 -2.77 -22.26
CA THR A 237 -5.41 -3.96 -22.49
C THR A 237 -4.95 -4.77 -23.71
N SER A 238 -4.19 -4.17 -24.63
CA SER A 238 -3.54 -4.84 -25.76
C SER A 238 -2.16 -5.42 -25.42
N GLY A 239 -1.64 -5.22 -24.20
CA GLY A 239 -0.33 -5.71 -23.77
C GLY A 239 0.86 -4.82 -24.14
N GLU A 240 0.63 -3.61 -24.65
CA GLU A 240 1.69 -2.65 -24.95
C GLU A 240 2.10 -1.87 -23.69
N PHE A 241 3.35 -1.45 -23.56
CA PHE A 241 3.75 -0.61 -22.42
C PHE A 241 2.98 0.71 -22.41
N VAL A 242 2.45 1.11 -21.25
CA VAL A 242 1.73 2.40 -21.10
C VAL A 242 2.61 3.64 -21.34
N PHE A 243 3.93 3.47 -21.29
CA PHE A 243 4.93 4.43 -21.74
C PHE A 243 6.08 3.68 -22.42
N PRO A 244 6.78 4.28 -23.40
CA PRO A 244 7.96 3.67 -23.98
C PRO A 244 8.97 3.26 -22.90
N LEU A 245 9.46 2.02 -22.96
CA LEU A 245 10.38 1.45 -21.95
C LEU A 245 11.62 2.34 -21.75
N ASP A 246 12.16 2.86 -22.85
CA ASP A 246 13.37 3.70 -22.89
C ASP A 246 13.08 5.20 -22.63
N SER A 247 11.87 5.56 -22.22
CA SER A 247 11.53 6.96 -21.90
C SER A 247 12.43 7.52 -20.78
N PRO A 248 12.93 8.76 -20.93
CA PRO A 248 13.90 9.33 -19.98
C PRO A 248 13.27 9.77 -18.65
N HIS A 249 11.96 10.03 -18.61
CA HIS A 249 11.30 10.65 -17.46
C HIS A 249 10.23 9.79 -16.80
N LYS A 250 9.56 8.93 -17.57
CA LYS A 250 8.53 8.01 -17.08
C LYS A 250 8.93 6.61 -17.48
N LYS A 251 8.82 5.67 -16.55
CA LYS A 251 9.02 4.26 -16.84
C LYS A 251 7.68 3.54 -16.75
N PRO A 252 7.43 2.53 -17.60
CA PRO A 252 6.22 1.72 -17.53
C PRO A 252 6.30 0.66 -16.43
N TYR A 253 7.16 0.83 -15.42
CA TYR A 253 7.29 -0.10 -14.33
C TYR A 253 7.51 0.62 -13.00
N GLU A 254 7.28 -0.05 -11.88
CA GLU A 254 7.65 0.36 -10.53
C GLU A 254 8.42 -0.76 -9.84
N VAL A 255 9.26 -0.41 -8.86
CA VAL A 255 10.12 -1.38 -8.16
C VAL A 255 9.47 -1.76 -6.84
N LEU A 256 9.56 -3.04 -6.47
CA LEU A 256 9.31 -3.52 -5.12
C LEU A 256 10.65 -4.00 -4.55
N VAL A 257 11.02 -3.51 -3.36
CA VAL A 257 12.13 -4.09 -2.60
C VAL A 257 11.53 -5.07 -1.62
N LEU A 258 12.05 -6.29 -1.57
CA LEU A 258 11.62 -7.35 -0.66
C LEU A 258 12.74 -7.65 0.31
N GLY A 259 12.39 -7.82 1.59
CA GLY A 259 13.33 -8.18 2.63
C GLY A 259 12.72 -9.08 3.69
N ARG A 260 13.56 -9.77 4.45
CA ARG A 260 13.16 -10.64 5.55
C ARG A 260 13.58 -10.02 6.87
N TYR A 261 12.63 -9.83 7.78
CA TYR A 261 12.91 -9.34 9.12
C TYR A 261 13.69 -10.39 9.94
N ARG A 262 14.85 -9.97 10.47
CA ARG A 262 15.76 -10.78 11.28
C ARG A 262 15.94 -10.08 12.64
N PRO A 263 15.25 -10.54 13.70
CA PRO A 263 15.43 -10.00 15.04
C PRO A 263 16.90 -10.13 15.48
N ALA A 264 17.46 -9.11 16.13
CA ALA A 264 18.87 -9.06 16.51
C ALA A 264 19.33 -10.20 17.43
N ASN A 265 18.40 -10.85 18.14
CA ASN A 265 18.70 -11.91 19.11
C ASN A 265 18.51 -13.34 18.55
N ASP A 266 18.14 -13.50 17.27
CA ASP A 266 17.85 -14.80 16.68
C ASP A 266 19.03 -15.31 15.83
N HIS A 267 20.10 -15.72 16.52
CA HIS A 267 21.28 -16.34 15.90
C HIS A 267 21.23 -17.88 15.93
N THR A 268 20.19 -18.49 16.51
CA THR A 268 20.24 -19.90 16.94
C THR A 268 19.02 -20.76 16.58
N SER A 269 18.01 -20.25 15.88
CA SER A 269 16.93 -21.11 15.39
C SER A 269 16.79 -20.98 13.87
N PRO A 270 16.90 -22.07 13.08
CA PRO A 270 16.36 -22.06 11.74
C PRO A 270 14.85 -21.88 11.88
N LEU A 271 14.39 -20.65 11.65
CA LEU A 271 12.99 -20.27 11.56
C LEU A 271 12.21 -21.37 10.82
N GLN A 272 11.30 -22.03 11.55
CA GLN A 272 10.50 -23.15 11.05
C GLN A 272 9.47 -22.70 10.00
N THR A 273 9.21 -21.39 9.87
CA THR A 273 8.54 -20.84 8.69
C THR A 273 9.51 -20.91 7.52
N ALA A 274 9.38 -22.01 6.76
CA ALA A 274 10.10 -22.35 5.55
C ALA A 274 10.71 -21.13 4.85
N ASN A 275 12.04 -21.05 4.85
CA ASN A 275 12.83 -20.11 4.04
C ASN A 275 12.62 -20.42 2.55
N VAL A 276 11.39 -20.27 2.04
CA VAL A 276 11.11 -20.32 0.61
C VAL A 276 11.93 -19.20 0.00
N PRO A 277 12.93 -19.53 -0.86
CA PRO A 277 13.75 -18.51 -1.49
C PRO A 277 12.85 -17.59 -2.30
N VAL A 278 12.97 -16.28 -2.07
CA VAL A 278 12.27 -15.28 -2.87
C VAL A 278 13.09 -15.05 -4.12
N GLU A 279 12.51 -15.28 -5.30
CA GLU A 279 13.28 -15.07 -6.54
C GLU A 279 13.57 -13.59 -6.75
N ASP A 280 14.79 -13.29 -7.21
CA ASP A 280 15.16 -11.94 -7.61
C ASP A 280 14.62 -11.64 -9.02
N LYS A 281 14.28 -10.37 -9.27
CA LYS A 281 13.81 -9.85 -10.57
C LYS A 281 12.51 -10.45 -11.10
N ARG A 282 11.61 -10.90 -10.21
CA ARG A 282 10.26 -11.32 -10.60
C ARG A 282 9.48 -10.16 -11.23
N LEU A 283 8.71 -10.45 -12.28
CA LEU A 283 7.82 -9.50 -12.93
C LEU A 283 6.36 -9.75 -12.56
N ILE A 284 5.64 -8.67 -12.31
CA ILE A 284 4.18 -8.62 -12.22
C ILE A 284 3.74 -7.72 -13.37
N VAL A 285 2.92 -8.23 -14.29
CA VAL A 285 2.41 -7.44 -15.43
C VAL A 285 0.91 -7.25 -15.23
N SER A 286 0.44 -6.01 -15.28
CA SER A 286 -0.99 -5.72 -15.21
C SER A 286 -1.37 -4.45 -15.97
N VAL A 287 -2.65 -4.33 -16.29
CA VAL A 287 -3.24 -3.05 -16.66
C VAL A 287 -3.36 -2.21 -15.39
N PRO A 288 -2.84 -0.96 -15.35
CA PRO A 288 -2.98 -0.12 -14.18
C PRO A 288 -4.43 0.35 -14.04
N SER A 289 -4.89 0.46 -12.78
CA SER A 289 -6.20 1.05 -12.49
C SER A 289 -6.26 2.51 -12.96
N ALA A 290 -7.46 2.94 -13.35
CA ALA A 290 -7.75 4.35 -13.60
C ALA A 290 -7.64 5.19 -12.31
N LEU A 291 -7.81 4.56 -11.14
CA LEU A 291 -7.69 5.21 -9.84
C LEU A 291 -6.23 5.52 -9.52
N HIS A 292 -5.98 6.79 -9.18
CA HIS A 292 -4.62 7.27 -9.07
C HIS A 292 -3.82 6.54 -7.99
N SER A 293 -2.63 6.07 -8.40
CA SER A 293 -1.66 5.38 -7.56
C SER A 293 -2.14 4.05 -6.98
N GLN A 294 -3.29 3.49 -7.37
CA GLN A 294 -3.72 2.17 -6.91
C GLN A 294 -2.77 1.10 -7.47
N LYS A 295 -2.20 0.30 -6.56
CA LYS A 295 -1.30 -0.81 -6.89
C LYS A 295 -2.10 -2.10 -7.09
N PRO A 296 -1.62 -3.08 -7.88
CA PRO A 296 -2.23 -4.39 -7.93
C PRO A 296 -2.12 -5.07 -6.57
N SER A 297 -3.10 -5.90 -6.22
CA SER A 297 -3.01 -6.74 -5.01
C SER A 297 -1.83 -7.69 -5.13
N LEU A 298 -1.09 -7.85 -4.03
CA LEU A 298 0.03 -8.77 -3.93
C LEU A 298 -0.33 -10.09 -3.22
N SER A 299 -1.58 -10.25 -2.75
CA SER A 299 -2.01 -11.37 -1.91
C SER A 299 -1.68 -12.72 -2.53
N GLU A 300 -2.14 -12.99 -3.75
CA GLU A 300 -1.94 -14.29 -4.40
C GLU A 300 -0.46 -14.58 -4.72
N VAL A 301 0.30 -13.56 -5.13
CA VAL A 301 1.72 -13.76 -5.49
C VAL A 301 2.60 -13.94 -4.25
N LEU A 302 2.24 -13.35 -3.11
CA LEU A 302 3.00 -13.45 -1.86
C LEU A 302 2.68 -14.75 -1.09
N LYS A 303 1.47 -15.31 -1.20
CA LYS A 303 1.06 -16.58 -0.56
C LYS A 303 2.08 -17.71 -0.77
N LEU A 304 2.75 -17.75 -1.92
CA LEU A 304 3.80 -18.73 -2.25
C LEU A 304 5.01 -18.71 -1.29
N TYR A 305 5.27 -17.58 -0.61
CA TYR A 305 6.45 -17.39 0.25
C TYR A 305 6.15 -17.34 1.74
N VAL A 306 4.87 -17.28 2.10
CA VAL A 306 4.43 -17.11 3.50
C VAL A 306 3.31 -18.07 3.91
N GLY A 307 2.68 -18.78 2.97
CA GLY A 307 1.54 -19.66 3.23
C GLY A 307 0.19 -18.95 3.07
N ALA A 308 -0.88 -19.75 3.00
CA ALA A 308 -2.24 -19.24 2.81
C ALA A 308 -2.79 -18.52 4.05
N GLU A 309 -2.39 -18.97 5.25
CA GLU A 309 -2.85 -18.46 6.55
C GLU A 309 -1.97 -17.31 7.10
N ALA A 310 -1.15 -16.70 6.24
CA ALA A 310 -0.21 -15.67 6.64
C ALA A 310 -0.95 -14.41 7.11
N LYS A 311 -0.57 -13.89 8.29
CA LYS A 311 -1.10 -12.62 8.80
C LYS A 311 -0.47 -11.47 8.02
N CYS A 312 -1.31 -10.72 7.29
CA CYS A 312 -0.85 -9.70 6.37
C CYS A 312 -1.20 -8.29 6.86
N LEU A 313 -0.25 -7.36 6.73
CA LEU A 313 -0.41 -5.94 7.06
C LEU A 313 -0.07 -5.07 5.85
N GLU A 314 -0.93 -4.11 5.53
CA GLU A 314 -0.66 -3.04 4.57
C GLU A 314 -0.50 -1.69 5.28
N LEU A 315 0.68 -1.07 5.17
CA LEU A 315 0.98 0.26 5.68
C LEU A 315 0.86 1.32 4.57
N PHE A 316 0.26 2.46 4.92
CA PHE A 316 -0.19 3.51 3.98
C PHE A 316 -1.28 3.02 3.02
N ALA A 317 -2.10 2.08 3.49
CA ALA A 317 -3.19 1.51 2.74
C ALA A 317 -4.22 2.58 2.34
N ARG A 318 -4.88 2.31 1.20
CA ARG A 318 -6.02 3.11 0.70
C ARG A 318 -7.25 2.29 0.35
N SER A 319 -7.13 0.96 0.46
CA SER A 319 -8.18 -0.01 0.22
C SER A 319 -8.05 -1.11 1.27
N LEU A 320 -9.16 -1.77 1.56
CA LEU A 320 -9.19 -2.94 2.42
C LEU A 320 -9.21 -4.20 1.55
N GLN A 321 -8.44 -5.21 1.96
CA GLN A 321 -8.42 -6.52 1.31
C GLN A 321 -8.86 -7.57 2.35
N PRO A 322 -9.75 -8.51 2.00
CA PRO A 322 -10.10 -9.62 2.89
C PRO A 322 -8.85 -10.36 3.39
N GLY A 323 -8.81 -10.65 4.70
CA GLY A 323 -7.68 -11.27 5.39
C GLY A 323 -6.52 -10.33 5.74
N TRP A 324 -6.62 -9.03 5.44
CA TRP A 324 -5.56 -8.05 5.72
C TRP A 324 -5.92 -7.14 6.88
N THR A 325 -4.89 -6.78 7.65
CA THR A 325 -4.90 -5.57 8.47
C THR A 325 -4.37 -4.41 7.63
N SER A 326 -5.03 -3.25 7.67
CA SER A 326 -4.65 -2.08 6.88
C SER A 326 -4.51 -0.82 7.73
N TRP A 327 -3.49 -0.02 7.48
CA TRP A 327 -3.26 1.23 8.21
C TRP A 327 -2.93 2.39 7.29
N GLY A 328 -3.52 3.56 7.53
CA GLY A 328 -3.12 4.81 6.89
C GLY A 328 -4.18 5.90 6.95
N ASN A 329 -3.76 7.14 6.64
CA ASN A 329 -4.61 8.33 6.69
C ASN A 329 -5.80 8.31 5.71
N GLU A 330 -5.76 7.41 4.73
CA GLU A 330 -6.76 7.28 3.68
C GLU A 330 -7.22 5.82 3.55
N VAL A 331 -7.13 5.01 4.62
CA VAL A 331 -7.30 3.54 4.57
C VAL A 331 -8.64 3.07 3.98
N LEU A 332 -9.70 3.88 4.11
CA LEU A 332 -11.03 3.61 3.55
C LEU A 332 -11.29 4.29 2.19
N LYS A 333 -10.30 4.91 1.55
CA LYS A 333 -10.51 5.76 0.36
C LYS A 333 -11.16 5.02 -0.81
N PHE A 334 -10.75 3.78 -1.06
CA PHE A 334 -11.33 2.92 -2.10
C PHE A 334 -12.43 1.99 -1.58
N GLN A 335 -12.91 2.23 -0.35
CA GLN A 335 -14.07 1.54 0.21
C GLN A 335 -15.37 2.32 0.04
N HIS A 336 -15.35 3.53 -0.54
CA HIS A 336 -16.57 4.28 -0.80
C HIS A 336 -17.51 3.49 -1.71
N ILE A 337 -18.81 3.48 -1.40
CA ILE A 337 -19.84 2.66 -2.07
C ILE A 337 -19.86 2.83 -3.59
N SER A 338 -19.50 4.01 -4.10
CA SER A 338 -19.43 4.32 -5.54
C SER A 338 -18.35 3.55 -6.32
N TYR A 339 -17.46 2.81 -5.64
CA TYR A 339 -16.47 1.95 -6.30
C TYR A 339 -16.95 0.50 -6.48
N PHE A 340 -18.16 0.18 -6.02
CA PHE A 340 -18.68 -1.18 -6.00
C PHE A 340 -20.02 -1.24 -6.73
N ASP A 341 -20.21 -2.31 -7.48
CA ASP A 341 -21.52 -2.73 -7.93
C ASP A 341 -22.20 -3.51 -6.80
N LEU A 342 -23.36 -3.03 -6.37
CA LEU A 342 -24.15 -3.69 -5.34
C LEU A 342 -25.11 -4.69 -6.00
N GLU A 343 -24.78 -5.96 -5.88
CA GLU A 343 -25.72 -7.03 -6.21
C GLU A 343 -26.71 -7.21 -5.03
N PRO A 344 -28.04 -7.23 -5.28
CA PRO A 344 -29.01 -7.56 -4.24
C PRO A 344 -28.71 -8.96 -3.71
N ALA A 345 -28.69 -9.12 -2.38
CA ALA A 345 -28.58 -10.45 -1.80
C ALA A 345 -29.75 -11.32 -2.30
N ASP A 346 -29.44 -12.48 -2.86
CA ASP A 346 -30.42 -13.49 -3.27
C ASP A 346 -31.19 -13.95 -2.02
N THR A 347 -32.33 -13.31 -1.74
CA THR A 347 -33.21 -13.65 -0.60
C THR A 347 -33.77 -15.07 -0.68
N SER A 348 -33.61 -15.73 -1.83
CA SER A 348 -34.04 -17.10 -2.11
C SER A 348 -33.29 -18.19 -1.31
N LYS A 349 -32.14 -17.88 -0.69
CA LYS A 349 -31.41 -18.84 0.17
C LYS A 349 -31.62 -18.65 1.68
N ALA A 350 -32.15 -17.51 2.11
CA ALA A 350 -32.41 -17.25 3.53
C ALA A 350 -33.75 -17.87 3.99
N GLU A 351 -34.77 -17.87 3.13
CA GLU A 351 -36.07 -18.50 3.43
C GLU A 351 -36.00 -20.04 3.45
N ALA A 352 -35.05 -20.65 2.72
CA ALA A 352 -34.89 -22.11 2.69
C ALA A 352 -34.33 -22.71 4.00
N THR A 353 -33.73 -21.88 4.87
CA THR A 353 -33.23 -22.31 6.19
C THR A 353 -34.24 -22.13 7.31
N GLU A 354 -35.25 -21.28 7.17
CA GLU A 354 -36.36 -21.18 8.14
C GLU A 354 -37.40 -22.30 7.93
N ASP A 355 -37.74 -22.64 6.69
CA ASP A 355 -38.72 -23.72 6.41
C ASP A 355 -38.20 -25.13 6.75
N ALA A 356 -36.88 -25.33 6.83
CA ALA A 356 -36.28 -26.60 7.24
C ALA A 356 -36.18 -26.78 8.77
N ALA A 357 -36.46 -25.73 9.55
CA ALA A 357 -36.49 -25.77 11.01
C ALA A 357 -37.91 -25.97 11.58
N GLU A 358 -38.95 -25.85 10.75
CA GLU A 358 -40.36 -26.06 11.12
C GLU A 358 -41.00 -27.34 10.53
N THR A 359 -40.21 -28.31 10.05
CA THR A 359 -40.73 -29.64 9.63
C THR A 359 -40.21 -30.82 10.43
#